data_AF-A0A2K2RMN1-F1
#
_entry.id   AF-A0A2K2RMN1-F1
#
_cell.length_a   1.000
_cell.length_b   1.000
_cell.length_c   1.000
_cell.angle_alpha   90.00
_cell.angle_beta   90.00
_cell.angle_gamma   90.00
#
_symmetry.space_group_name_H-M   'P 1'
#
loop_
_entity.id
_entity.type
_entity.pdbx_description
1 polymer ?
#
loop_
_entity_poly.entity_id
_entity_poly.type
_entity_poly.pdbx_seq_one_letter_code
_entity_poly.pdbx_strand_id
1 'polypeptide(L)'
;MSTGLIIALIVIVAVVVAVAVVLTLRARGPRHGANLKRRFGPEYERAVARHDGDTRAAERELAERVERHGSLQVRPLEPAERERYEARWTAAQERFVDAPREAVVEADRLIAELAGTRGFPAGEQYEEQVAALSVHHAHHVEGYRRVHRVARAHPDGAHDGSAGTEEMREAMVEARALFEELVRPSRQDGARRAAAPAAHRGGQRTPSLLHRRQAKES
;
A
#
# COMPACT_ATOMS: atom_id res chain seq x y z
N MET A 1 33.65 45.22 3.86
CA MET A 1 33.41 44.24 2.77
C MET A 1 32.75 44.98 1.62
N SER A 2 33.35 44.91 0.44
CA SER A 2 33.00 45.76 -0.72
C SER A 2 31.59 45.41 -1.21
N THR A 3 30.73 46.41 -1.32
CA THR A 3 29.34 46.29 -1.83
C THR A 3 29.27 45.55 -3.18
N GLY A 4 30.28 45.69 -4.04
CA GLY A 4 30.40 44.94 -5.30
C GLY A 4 30.52 43.42 -5.13
N LEU A 5 31.12 42.93 -4.04
CA LEU A 5 31.21 41.50 -3.74
C LEU A 5 29.83 40.92 -3.39
N ILE A 6 29.03 41.69 -2.63
CA ILE A 6 27.69 41.28 -2.21
C ILE A 6 26.76 41.21 -3.42
N ILE A 7 26.81 42.20 -4.31
CA ILE A 7 26.00 42.23 -5.53
C ILE A 7 26.36 41.05 -6.46
N ALA A 8 27.66 40.78 -6.66
CA ALA A 8 28.11 39.66 -7.48
C ALA A 8 27.60 38.31 -6.95
N LEU A 9 27.62 38.12 -5.62
CA LEU A 9 27.16 36.90 -4.99
C LEU A 9 25.64 36.68 -5.16
N ILE A 10 24.84 37.75 -5.02
CA ILE A 10 23.39 37.71 -5.25
C ILE A 10 23.06 37.31 -6.70
N VAL A 11 23.77 37.87 -7.68
CA VAL A 11 23.57 37.56 -9.10
C VAL A 11 23.89 36.09 -9.40
N ILE A 12 25.00 35.57 -8.84
CA ILE A 12 25.37 34.16 -8.99
C ILE A 12 24.30 33.24 -8.40
N VAL A 13 23.81 33.54 -7.20
CA VAL A 13 22.72 32.77 -6.56
C VAL A 13 21.46 32.80 -7.41
N ALA A 14 21.07 33.97 -7.93
CA ALA A 14 19.90 34.10 -8.80
C ALA A 14 20.04 33.27 -10.10
N VAL A 15 21.22 33.26 -10.73
CA VAL A 15 21.49 32.46 -11.92
C VAL A 15 21.46 30.97 -11.60
N VAL A 16 22.05 30.54 -10.48
CA VAL A 16 22.01 29.13 -10.04
C VAL A 16 20.59 28.67 -9.79
N VAL A 17 19.76 29.49 -9.14
CA VAL A 17 18.33 29.21 -8.92
C VAL A 17 17.58 29.13 -10.25
N ALA A 18 17.81 30.07 -11.17
CA ALA A 18 17.18 30.05 -12.49
C ALA A 18 17.56 28.80 -13.31
N VAL A 19 18.82 28.39 -13.28
CA VAL A 19 19.31 27.17 -13.95
C VAL A 19 18.69 25.92 -13.32
N ALA A 20 18.59 25.84 -11.99
CA ALA A 20 17.94 24.72 -11.31
C ALA A 20 16.45 24.59 -11.67
N VAL A 21 15.74 25.71 -11.75
CA VAL A 21 14.33 25.74 -12.20
C VAL A 21 14.20 25.26 -13.65
N VAL A 22 15.08 25.71 -14.55
CA VAL A 22 15.06 25.27 -15.96
C VAL A 22 15.37 23.78 -16.10
N LEU A 23 16.30 23.24 -15.32
CA LEU A 23 16.65 21.81 -15.35
C LEU A 23 15.51 20.92 -14.84
N THR A 24 14.81 21.32 -13.77
CA THR A 24 13.62 20.61 -13.29
C THR A 24 12.44 20.70 -14.27
N LEU A 25 12.31 21.80 -15.01
CA LEU A 25 11.33 21.92 -16.09
C LEU A 25 11.68 21.05 -17.31
N ARG A 26 12.97 20.92 -17.67
CA ARG A 26 13.43 20.08 -18.79
C ARG A 26 13.37 18.57 -18.50
N ALA A 27 13.51 18.16 -17.24
CA ALA A 27 13.34 16.76 -16.84
C ALA A 27 11.88 16.27 -16.99
N ARG A 28 10.90 17.19 -17.09
CA ARG A 28 9.47 16.93 -17.34
C ARG A 28 9.14 16.69 -18.84
N GLY A 29 10.05 16.11 -19.60
CA GLY A 29 9.82 15.79 -21.02
C GLY A 29 8.84 14.62 -21.23
N PRO A 30 8.37 14.36 -22.47
CA PRO A 30 7.37 13.34 -22.81
C PRO A 30 7.73 11.89 -22.40
N ARG A 31 9.01 11.62 -22.10
CA ARG A 31 9.48 10.34 -21.55
C ARG A 31 9.05 10.12 -20.09
N HIS A 32 8.84 11.19 -19.33
CA HIS A 32 8.39 11.14 -17.94
C HIS A 32 6.92 10.69 -17.86
N GLY A 33 6.05 11.26 -18.69
CA GLY A 33 4.64 10.88 -18.83
C GLY A 33 4.44 9.40 -19.17
N ALA A 34 5.22 8.88 -20.13
CA ALA A 34 5.16 7.45 -20.47
C ALA A 34 5.58 6.52 -19.32
N ASN A 35 6.47 6.97 -18.42
CA ASN A 35 6.84 6.23 -17.22
C ASN A 35 5.71 6.26 -16.17
N LEU A 36 5.12 7.43 -15.94
CA LEU A 36 3.98 7.60 -15.03
C LEU A 36 2.77 6.81 -15.50
N LYS A 37 2.41 6.89 -16.78
CA LYS A 37 1.32 6.11 -17.37
C LYS A 37 1.52 4.61 -17.18
N ARG A 38 2.73 4.09 -17.38
CA ARG A 38 3.04 2.67 -17.16
C ARG A 38 2.97 2.29 -15.68
N ARG A 39 3.40 3.17 -14.77
CA ARG A 39 3.41 2.91 -13.32
C ARG A 39 2.01 2.98 -12.70
N PHE A 40 1.22 3.99 -13.08
CA PHE A 40 -0.08 4.27 -12.50
C PHE A 40 -1.22 3.55 -13.24
N GLY A 41 -1.06 3.25 -14.52
CA GLY A 41 -2.07 2.53 -15.30
C GLY A 41 -3.44 3.22 -15.25
N PRO A 42 -4.49 2.56 -14.72
CA PRO A 42 -5.82 3.17 -14.55
C PRO A 42 -5.82 4.49 -13.77
N GLU A 43 -4.91 4.64 -12.79
CA GLU A 43 -4.80 5.87 -11.99
C GLU A 43 -4.34 7.07 -12.83
N TYR A 44 -3.58 6.82 -13.89
CA TYR A 44 -3.18 7.87 -14.83
C TYR A 44 -4.41 8.41 -15.56
N GLU A 45 -5.22 7.51 -16.14
CA GLU A 45 -6.42 7.91 -16.88
C GLU A 45 -7.43 8.60 -15.96
N ARG A 46 -7.56 8.14 -14.70
CA ARG A 46 -8.38 8.81 -13.69
C ARG A 46 -7.87 10.22 -13.37
N ALA A 47 -6.56 10.40 -13.20
CA ALA A 47 -6.00 11.72 -12.93
C ALA A 47 -6.24 12.67 -14.12
N VAL A 48 -6.04 12.20 -15.35
CA VAL A 48 -6.34 12.98 -16.56
C VAL A 48 -7.82 13.37 -16.62
N ALA A 49 -8.73 12.44 -16.33
CA ALA A 49 -10.17 12.72 -16.30
C ALA A 49 -10.55 13.74 -15.22
N ARG A 50 -9.88 13.74 -14.06
CA ARG A 50 -10.10 14.72 -12.97
C ARG A 50 -9.65 16.13 -13.35
N HIS A 51 -8.68 16.26 -14.25
CA HIS A 51 -8.16 17.53 -14.75
C HIS A 51 -8.75 17.89 -16.13
N ASP A 52 -9.98 17.45 -16.43
CA ASP A 52 -10.69 17.76 -17.68
C ASP A 52 -9.90 17.44 -18.96
N GLY A 53 -9.04 16.42 -18.90
CA GLY A 53 -8.16 16.03 -20.01
C GLY A 53 -6.79 16.71 -20.04
N ASP A 54 -6.47 17.63 -19.11
CA ASP A 54 -5.14 18.23 -18.99
C ASP A 54 -4.12 17.21 -18.47
N THR A 55 -3.43 16.57 -19.41
CA THR A 55 -2.37 15.60 -19.13
C THR A 55 -1.20 16.20 -18.35
N ARG A 56 -0.86 17.47 -18.56
CA ARG A 56 0.25 18.10 -17.82
C ARG A 56 -0.11 18.32 -16.36
N ALA A 57 -1.34 18.72 -16.07
CA ALA A 57 -1.82 18.86 -14.70
C ALA A 57 -1.85 17.50 -13.98
N ALA A 58 -2.39 16.47 -14.64
CA ALA A 58 -2.40 15.11 -14.12
C ALA A 58 -0.99 14.56 -13.85
N GLU A 59 -0.06 14.71 -14.79
CA GLU A 59 1.33 14.27 -14.61
C GLU A 59 2.04 14.99 -13.46
N ARG A 60 1.79 16.29 -13.27
CA ARG A 60 2.34 17.04 -12.12
C ARG A 60 1.82 16.48 -10.80
N GLU A 61 0.51 16.27 -10.67
CA GLU A 61 -0.10 15.70 -9.47
C GLU A 61 0.47 14.30 -9.16
N LEU A 62 0.56 13.43 -10.17
CA LEU A 62 1.09 12.08 -10.00
C LEU A 62 2.58 12.09 -9.64
N ALA A 63 3.37 12.99 -10.22
CA ALA A 63 4.77 13.16 -9.86
C ALA A 63 4.94 13.61 -8.40
N GLU A 64 4.13 14.57 -7.94
CA GLU A 64 4.12 15.01 -6.54
C GLU A 64 3.75 13.88 -5.56
N ARG A 65 2.78 13.02 -5.93
CA ARG A 65 2.47 11.82 -5.13
C ARG A 65 3.66 10.87 -5.04
N VAL A 66 4.37 10.63 -6.15
CA VAL A 66 5.58 9.79 -6.15
C VAL A 66 6.69 10.42 -5.31
N GLU A 67 6.85 11.74 -5.36
CA GLU A 67 7.85 12.45 -4.54
C GLU A 67 7.55 12.28 -3.05
N ARG A 68 6.28 12.44 -2.65
CA ARG A 68 5.86 12.34 -1.25
C ARG A 68 5.85 10.90 -0.70
N HIS A 69 5.41 9.93 -1.50
CA HIS A 69 5.13 8.57 -1.00
C HIS A 69 5.97 7.47 -1.65
N GLY A 70 6.78 7.78 -2.66
CA GLY A 70 7.54 6.79 -3.41
C GLY A 70 8.62 6.06 -2.60
N SER A 71 9.13 6.70 -1.54
CA SER A 71 10.12 6.11 -0.62
C SER A 71 9.50 5.29 0.52
N LEU A 72 8.17 5.29 0.64
CA LEU A 72 7.45 4.60 1.71
C LEU A 72 7.80 3.10 1.71
N GLN A 73 8.27 2.62 2.86
CA GLN A 73 8.64 1.22 3.02
C GLN A 73 7.42 0.43 3.51
N VAL A 74 6.91 -0.45 2.65
CA VAL A 74 5.83 -1.36 3.02
C VAL A 74 6.34 -2.32 4.09
N ARG A 75 5.71 -2.28 5.26
CA ARG A 75 6.09 -3.12 6.40
C ARG A 75 5.64 -4.57 6.15
N PRO A 76 6.50 -5.55 6.49
CA PRO A 76 6.09 -6.95 6.56
C PRO A 76 4.96 -7.15 7.56
N LEU A 77 4.07 -8.11 7.28
CA LEU A 77 2.95 -8.46 8.15
C LEU A 77 3.22 -9.80 8.82
N GLU A 78 3.12 -9.83 10.14
CA GLU A 78 3.36 -11.06 10.87
C GLU A 78 2.31 -12.13 10.49
N PRO A 79 2.68 -13.43 10.49
CA PRO A 79 1.79 -14.50 10.05
C PRO A 79 0.44 -14.54 10.77
N ALA A 80 0.45 -14.32 12.09
CA ALA A 80 -0.76 -14.30 12.90
C ALA A 80 -1.64 -13.07 12.61
N GLU A 81 -1.03 -11.91 12.31
CA GLU A 81 -1.77 -10.71 11.91
C GLU A 81 -2.45 -10.92 10.56
N ARG A 82 -1.75 -11.53 9.59
CA ARG A 82 -2.34 -11.92 8.31
C ARG A 82 -3.58 -12.79 8.50
N GLU A 83 -3.46 -13.87 9.25
CA GLU A 83 -4.58 -14.79 9.50
C GLU A 83 -5.77 -14.06 10.15
N ARG A 84 -5.49 -13.11 11.06
CA ARG A 84 -6.52 -12.26 11.67
C ARG A 84 -7.21 -11.35 10.65
N TYR A 85 -6.46 -10.70 9.76
CA TYR A 85 -7.04 -9.85 8.72
C TYR A 85 -7.86 -10.66 7.71
N GLU A 86 -7.38 -11.83 7.30
CA GLU A 86 -8.11 -12.75 6.42
C GLU A 86 -9.42 -13.22 7.04
N ALA A 87 -9.39 -13.65 8.32
CA ALA A 87 -10.59 -14.05 9.04
C ALA A 87 -11.62 -12.92 9.17
N ARG A 88 -11.16 -11.69 9.45
CA ARG A 88 -12.04 -10.51 9.51
C ARG A 88 -12.66 -10.18 8.15
N TRP A 89 -11.90 -10.34 7.07
CA TRP A 89 -12.45 -10.16 5.72
C TRP A 89 -13.54 -11.19 5.44
N THR A 90 -13.30 -12.46 5.74
CA THR A 90 -14.31 -13.53 5.58
C THR A 90 -15.55 -13.23 6.40
N ALA A 91 -15.40 -12.82 7.66
CA ALA A 91 -16.53 -12.45 8.52
C ALA A 91 -17.35 -11.28 7.94
N ALA A 92 -16.70 -10.28 7.35
CA ALA A 92 -17.39 -9.19 6.67
C ALA A 92 -18.17 -9.69 5.44
N GLN A 93 -17.61 -10.63 4.66
CA GLN A 93 -18.33 -11.24 3.52
C GLN A 93 -19.53 -12.07 3.96
N GLU A 94 -19.42 -12.84 5.04
CA GLU A 94 -20.54 -13.61 5.59
C GLU A 94 -21.65 -12.67 6.10
N ARG A 95 -21.27 -11.61 6.84
CA ARG A 95 -22.19 -10.58 7.32
C ARG A 95 -22.94 -9.88 6.19
N PHE A 96 -22.38 -9.81 4.98
CA PHE A 96 -23.02 -9.16 3.84
C PHE A 96 -24.40 -9.76 3.52
N VAL A 97 -24.62 -11.04 3.80
CA VAL A 97 -25.89 -11.73 3.52
C VAL A 97 -27.03 -11.11 4.33
N ASP A 98 -26.79 -10.83 5.61
CA ASP A 98 -27.81 -10.35 6.54
C ASP A 98 -27.77 -8.82 6.70
N ALA A 99 -26.58 -8.23 6.64
CA ALA A 99 -26.34 -6.80 6.83
C ALA A 99 -25.32 -6.24 5.81
N PRO A 100 -25.74 -6.07 4.52
CA PRO A 100 -24.86 -5.61 3.44
C PRO A 100 -24.12 -4.31 3.75
N ARG A 101 -24.83 -3.32 4.30
CA ARG A 101 -24.26 -2.02 4.64
C ARG A 101 -23.19 -2.11 5.71
N GLU A 102 -23.44 -2.88 6.77
CA GLU A 102 -22.47 -3.07 7.85
C GLU A 102 -21.21 -3.77 7.36
N ALA A 103 -21.37 -4.79 6.50
CA ALA A 103 -20.26 -5.48 5.86
C ALA A 103 -19.37 -4.55 5.02
N VAL A 104 -19.97 -3.64 4.24
CA VAL A 104 -19.20 -2.65 3.45
C VAL A 104 -18.44 -1.68 4.35
N VAL A 105 -19.08 -1.17 5.42
CA VAL A 105 -18.43 -0.28 6.40
C VAL A 105 -17.26 -0.99 7.11
N GLU A 106 -17.42 -2.27 7.43
CA GLU A 106 -16.36 -3.07 8.03
C GLU A 106 -15.21 -3.33 7.05
N ALA A 107 -15.51 -3.61 5.79
CA ALA A 107 -14.49 -3.79 4.75
C ALA A 107 -13.66 -2.51 4.53
N ASP A 108 -14.31 -1.33 4.50
CA ASP A 108 -13.64 -0.02 4.42
C ASP A 108 -12.66 0.17 5.60
N ARG A 109 -13.13 -0.05 6.83
CA ARG A 109 -12.29 0.04 8.04
C ARG A 109 -11.15 -0.96 8.02
N LEU A 110 -11.42 -2.20 7.61
CA LEU A 110 -10.44 -3.28 7.57
C LEU A 110 -9.28 -2.96 6.62
N ILE A 111 -9.59 -2.43 5.42
CA ILE A 111 -8.57 -2.01 4.45
C ILE A 111 -7.75 -0.84 5.01
N ALA A 112 -8.41 0.15 5.62
CA ALA A 112 -7.75 1.31 6.19
C ALA A 112 -6.77 0.94 7.32
N GLU A 113 -7.19 0.04 8.22
CA GLU A 113 -6.36 -0.50 9.30
C GLU A 113 -5.18 -1.33 8.78
N LEU A 114 -5.44 -2.19 7.79
CA LEU A 114 -4.41 -3.04 7.18
C LEU A 114 -3.35 -2.18 6.48
N ALA A 115 -3.77 -1.18 5.70
CA ALA A 115 -2.86 -0.23 5.06
C ALA A 115 -2.00 0.50 6.11
N GLY A 116 -2.60 1.00 7.19
CA GLY A 116 -1.87 1.62 8.30
C GLY A 116 -0.82 0.69 8.92
N THR A 117 -1.19 -0.58 9.16
CA THR A 117 -0.28 -1.62 9.69
C THR A 117 0.89 -1.88 8.74
N ARG A 118 0.63 -1.84 7.43
CA ARG A 118 1.64 -1.93 6.37
C ARG A 118 2.50 -0.68 6.23
N GLY A 119 2.30 0.35 7.05
CA GLY A 119 3.11 1.57 7.08
C GLY A 119 2.62 2.68 6.15
N PHE A 120 1.43 2.54 5.55
CA PHE A 120 0.77 3.65 4.85
C PHE A 120 0.23 4.67 5.86
N PRO A 121 -0.10 5.92 5.43
CA PRO A 121 -0.77 6.89 6.28
C PRO A 121 -2.01 6.31 6.97
N ALA A 122 -2.35 6.83 8.14
CA ALA A 122 -3.46 6.32 8.93
C ALA A 122 -4.82 6.56 8.24
N GLY A 123 -5.79 5.68 8.49
CA GLY A 123 -7.08 5.67 7.78
C GLY A 123 -7.96 6.89 8.03
N GLU A 124 -7.72 7.63 9.11
CA GLU A 124 -8.35 8.91 9.42
C GLU A 124 -8.00 9.98 8.38
N GLN A 125 -6.84 9.82 7.70
CA GLN A 125 -6.37 10.68 6.62
C GLN A 125 -6.61 10.01 5.26
N TYR A 126 -7.87 9.67 4.97
CA TYR A 126 -8.27 8.89 3.80
C TYR A 126 -7.61 9.36 2.49
N GLU A 127 -7.65 10.66 2.18
CA GLU A 127 -7.07 11.19 0.93
C GLU A 127 -5.56 10.99 0.85
N GLU A 128 -4.84 11.15 1.96
CA GLU A 128 -3.39 10.93 2.02
C GLU A 128 -3.06 9.43 1.94
N GLN A 129 -3.86 8.59 2.60
CA GLN A 129 -3.71 7.13 2.52
C GLN A 129 -3.95 6.64 1.09
N VAL A 130 -5.00 7.12 0.42
CA VAL A 130 -5.30 6.84 -0.99
C VAL A 130 -4.20 7.36 -1.92
N ALA A 131 -3.66 8.56 -1.66
CA ALA A 131 -2.53 9.09 -2.42
C ALA A 131 -1.32 8.17 -2.32
N ALA A 132 -0.96 7.73 -1.11
CA ALA A 132 0.13 6.78 -0.90
C ALA A 132 -0.15 5.41 -1.54
N LEU A 133 -1.34 4.84 -1.35
CA LEU A 133 -1.75 3.58 -1.97
C LEU A 133 -1.72 3.66 -3.49
N SER A 134 -2.07 4.80 -4.11
CA SER A 134 -2.02 4.96 -5.56
C SER A 134 -0.60 4.85 -6.13
N VAL A 135 0.44 5.12 -5.34
CA VAL A 135 1.85 5.06 -5.78
C VAL A 135 2.40 3.63 -5.79
N HIS A 136 1.87 2.77 -4.91
CA HIS A 136 2.35 1.40 -4.68
C HIS A 136 1.40 0.32 -5.19
N HIS A 137 0.09 0.61 -5.21
CA HIS A 137 -1.00 -0.30 -5.55
C HIS A 137 -1.98 0.36 -6.55
N ALA A 138 -1.44 1.09 -7.53
CA ALA A 138 -2.20 1.89 -8.49
C ALA A 138 -3.35 1.11 -9.17
N HIS A 139 -3.13 -0.15 -9.52
CA HIS A 139 -4.14 -0.96 -10.22
C HIS A 139 -5.32 -1.41 -9.34
N HIS A 140 -5.23 -1.27 -8.02
CA HIS A 140 -6.22 -1.82 -7.07
C HIS A 140 -6.86 -0.76 -6.16
N VAL A 141 -6.29 0.45 -6.10
CA VAL A 141 -6.78 1.52 -5.22
C VAL A 141 -8.20 2.00 -5.57
N GLU A 142 -8.68 1.77 -6.81
CA GLU A 142 -10.05 2.11 -7.20
C GLU A 142 -11.09 1.38 -6.36
N GLY A 143 -10.92 0.08 -6.13
CA GLY A 143 -11.84 -0.72 -5.32
C GLY A 143 -11.97 -0.17 -3.90
N TYR A 144 -10.87 0.33 -3.33
CA TYR A 144 -10.90 1.00 -2.03
C TYR A 144 -11.69 2.31 -2.05
N ARG A 145 -11.54 3.11 -3.11
CA ARG A 145 -12.34 4.33 -3.24
C ARG A 145 -13.83 4.06 -3.42
N ARG A 146 -14.18 2.95 -4.09
CA ARG A 146 -15.58 2.53 -4.27
C ARG A 146 -16.18 2.09 -2.95
N VAL A 147 -15.53 1.17 -2.23
CA VAL A 147 -16.01 0.70 -0.92
C VAL A 147 -16.11 1.84 0.09
N HIS A 148 -15.14 2.77 0.09
CA HIS A 148 -15.18 3.95 0.96
C HIS A 148 -16.38 4.85 0.67
N ARG A 149 -16.62 5.15 -0.60
CA ARG A 149 -17.77 5.99 -1.01
C ARG A 149 -19.10 5.36 -0.58
N VAL A 150 -19.27 4.06 -0.82
CA VAL A 150 -20.50 3.34 -0.46
C VAL A 150 -20.65 3.24 1.06
N ALA A 151 -19.55 3.01 1.80
CA ALA A 151 -19.55 3.00 3.27
C ALA A 151 -19.96 4.34 3.88
N ARG A 152 -19.60 5.47 3.24
CA ARG A 152 -19.91 6.83 3.69
C ARG A 152 -21.24 7.38 3.15
N ALA A 153 -21.86 6.71 2.18
CA ALA A 153 -23.14 7.13 1.61
C ALA A 153 -24.23 7.09 2.70
N HIS A 154 -24.93 8.21 2.89
CA HIS A 154 -26.00 8.31 3.88
C HIS A 154 -27.21 7.47 3.44
N PRO A 155 -27.95 6.88 4.39
CA PRO A 155 -29.14 6.08 4.09
C PRO A 155 -30.22 6.88 3.35
N ASP A 156 -30.35 8.18 3.62
CA ASP A 156 -31.40 9.04 3.03
C ASP A 156 -31.27 9.30 1.52
N GLY A 157 -30.16 8.89 0.90
CA GLY A 157 -29.91 9.03 -0.55
C GLY A 157 -29.77 7.71 -1.30
N ALA A 158 -29.88 6.57 -0.62
CA ALA A 158 -29.77 5.25 -1.23
C ALA A 158 -31.13 4.76 -1.73
N HIS A 159 -31.15 4.16 -2.91
CA HIS A 159 -32.27 3.34 -3.35
C HIS A 159 -32.36 2.13 -2.42
N ASP A 160 -33.27 2.17 -1.43
CA ASP A 160 -33.58 1.12 -0.44
C ASP A 160 -34.15 -0.15 -1.11
N GLY A 161 -33.39 -0.73 -2.04
CA GLY A 161 -33.77 -1.87 -2.86
C GLY A 161 -32.55 -2.58 -3.43
N SER A 162 -32.82 -3.60 -4.24
CA SER A 162 -31.80 -4.51 -4.81
C SER A 162 -30.65 -3.80 -5.53
N ALA A 163 -30.89 -2.61 -6.09
CA ALA A 163 -29.86 -1.83 -6.77
C ALA A 163 -28.77 -1.30 -5.81
N GLY A 164 -29.14 -0.86 -4.60
CA GLY A 164 -28.17 -0.42 -3.59
C GLY A 164 -27.34 -1.58 -3.04
N THR A 165 -27.98 -2.74 -2.82
CA THR A 165 -27.26 -3.95 -2.39
C THR A 165 -26.31 -4.47 -3.47
N GLU A 166 -26.68 -4.37 -4.76
CA GLU A 166 -25.79 -4.78 -5.84
C GLU A 166 -24.58 -3.85 -5.97
N GLU A 167 -24.76 -2.53 -5.82
CA GLU A 167 -23.63 -1.59 -5.76
C GLU A 167 -22.67 -1.92 -4.61
N MET A 168 -23.21 -2.27 -3.44
CA MET A 168 -22.43 -2.72 -2.29
C MET A 168 -21.67 -4.02 -2.57
N ARG A 169 -22.30 -4.98 -3.25
CA ARG A 169 -21.67 -6.24 -3.66
C ARG A 169 -20.48 -5.97 -4.57
N GLU A 170 -20.69 -5.20 -5.63
CA GLU A 170 -19.63 -4.82 -6.58
C GLU A 170 -18.47 -4.11 -5.86
N ALA A 171 -18.77 -3.17 -4.96
CA ALA A 171 -17.75 -2.47 -4.20
C ALA A 171 -16.90 -3.41 -3.33
N MET A 172 -17.50 -4.40 -2.67
CA MET A 172 -16.75 -5.42 -1.91
C MET A 172 -15.88 -6.30 -2.81
N VAL A 173 -16.40 -6.70 -3.98
CA VAL A 173 -15.66 -7.52 -4.95
C VAL A 173 -14.44 -6.77 -5.48
N GLU A 174 -14.59 -5.50 -5.87
CA GLU A 174 -13.47 -4.69 -6.35
C GLU A 174 -12.44 -4.41 -5.25
N ALA A 175 -12.90 -4.13 -4.02
CA ALA A 175 -12.03 -3.87 -2.88
C ALA A 175 -11.19 -5.09 -2.47
N ARG A 176 -11.67 -6.31 -2.76
CA ARG A 176 -10.95 -7.56 -2.48
C ARG A 176 -9.55 -7.56 -3.10
N ALA A 177 -9.40 -7.04 -4.32
CA ALA A 177 -8.12 -7.05 -5.02
C ALA A 177 -7.04 -6.25 -4.25
N LEU A 178 -7.41 -5.09 -3.70
CA LEU A 178 -6.47 -4.33 -2.87
C LEU A 178 -6.19 -5.04 -1.55
N PHE A 179 -7.22 -5.58 -0.90
CA PHE A 179 -7.05 -6.34 0.33
C PHE A 179 -6.04 -7.49 0.15
N GLU A 180 -6.19 -8.30 -0.90
CA GLU A 180 -5.29 -9.42 -1.16
C GLU A 180 -3.84 -8.98 -1.40
N GLU A 181 -3.63 -7.89 -2.12
CA GLU A 181 -2.29 -7.34 -2.33
C GLU A 181 -1.69 -6.78 -1.03
N LEU A 182 -2.52 -6.15 -0.20
CA LEU A 182 -2.14 -5.67 1.13
C LEU A 182 -2.00 -6.78 2.16
N VAL A 183 -2.43 -8.01 1.90
CA VAL A 183 -2.21 -9.17 2.78
C VAL A 183 -1.05 -10.04 2.30
N ARG A 184 -0.75 -10.01 1.00
CA ARG A 184 0.33 -10.80 0.40
C ARG A 184 1.67 -10.61 1.14
N PRO A 185 2.44 -11.70 1.34
CA PRO A 185 3.78 -11.61 1.90
C PRO A 185 4.68 -10.76 1.00
N SER A 186 5.32 -9.77 1.59
CA SER A 186 6.41 -9.03 0.97
C SER A 186 7.63 -9.96 0.80
N ARG A 187 8.51 -9.67 -0.16
CA ARG A 187 9.75 -10.46 -0.34
C ARG A 187 10.62 -10.51 0.92
N GLN A 188 10.47 -9.54 1.82
CA GLN A 188 11.17 -9.47 3.11
C GLN A 188 10.64 -10.50 4.12
N ASP A 189 9.37 -10.91 4.02
CA ASP A 189 8.75 -11.94 4.87
C ASP A 189 9.38 -13.32 4.64
N GLY A 190 9.68 -13.65 3.37
CA GLY A 190 10.36 -14.89 3.00
C GLY A 190 11.81 -14.93 3.48
N ALA A 191 12.51 -13.79 3.41
CA ALA A 191 13.89 -13.67 3.86
C ALA A 191 14.03 -13.80 5.39
N ARG A 192 13.12 -13.22 6.18
CA ARG A 192 13.11 -13.37 7.66
C ARG A 192 12.80 -14.80 8.09
N ARG A 193 11.89 -15.49 7.40
CA ARG A 193 11.59 -16.92 7.67
C ARG A 193 12.77 -17.83 7.35
N ALA A 194 13.50 -17.57 6.27
CA ALA A 194 14.70 -18.33 5.94
C ALA A 194 15.87 -18.03 6.91
N ALA A 195 15.90 -16.84 7.50
CA ALA A 195 16.92 -16.41 8.45
C ALA A 195 16.62 -16.78 9.92
N ALA A 196 15.43 -17.28 10.25
CA ALA A 196 15.13 -17.78 11.58
C ALA A 196 15.93 -19.07 11.84
N PRO A 197 16.91 -19.08 12.77
CA PRO A 197 17.67 -20.28 13.03
C PRO A 197 16.77 -21.30 13.71
N ALA A 198 16.89 -22.57 13.30
CA ALA A 198 16.29 -23.73 13.96
C ALA A 198 16.85 -23.89 15.39
N ALA A 199 16.49 -22.99 16.29
CA ALA A 199 16.97 -22.96 17.67
C ALA A 199 15.93 -23.59 18.61
N HIS A 200 15.59 -24.87 18.39
CA HIS A 200 15.02 -25.72 19.45
C HIS A 200 15.10 -27.22 19.13
N ARG A 201 16.29 -27.80 19.18
CA ARG A 201 16.48 -29.22 19.59
C ARG A 201 17.78 -29.35 20.38
N GLY A 202 17.75 -28.85 21.61
CA GLY A 202 18.73 -29.19 22.63
C GLY A 202 18.11 -30.10 23.67
N GLY A 203 18.64 -31.32 23.79
CA GLY A 203 18.78 -31.99 25.08
C GLY A 203 18.00 -33.28 25.29
N GLN A 204 18.78 -34.39 25.42
CA GLN A 204 18.59 -35.65 26.16
C GLN A 204 19.04 -36.84 25.27
N ARG A 205 20.05 -37.69 25.57
CA ARG A 205 20.52 -38.25 26.85
C ARG A 205 21.92 -38.92 26.69
N THR A 206 22.72 -38.76 27.76
CA THR A 206 23.71 -39.66 28.39
C THR A 206 24.89 -40.26 27.60
N PRO A 207 26.14 -40.11 28.10
CA PRO A 207 27.26 -40.99 27.78
C PRO A 207 27.32 -42.17 28.78
N SER A 208 27.31 -43.41 28.30
CA SER A 208 27.66 -44.58 29.10
C SER A 208 28.97 -45.18 28.60
N LEU A 209 29.99 -45.12 29.47
CA LEU A 209 31.23 -45.89 29.34
C LEU A 209 31.08 -47.22 30.10
N LEU A 210 31.81 -48.22 29.60
CA LEU A 210 32.31 -49.45 30.25
C LEU A 210 31.56 -50.78 30.04
N HIS A 211 32.35 -51.69 29.46
CA HIS A 211 32.56 -53.09 29.83
C HIS A 211 31.41 -54.09 29.69
N ARG A 212 31.63 -55.07 28.80
CA ARG A 212 31.79 -56.52 29.11
C ARG A 212 31.51 -57.33 27.84
N ARG A 213 32.57 -57.76 27.13
CA ARG A 213 32.46 -58.93 26.23
C ARG A 213 33.05 -60.14 26.95
N GLN A 214 32.24 -61.19 26.94
CA GLN A 214 32.36 -62.44 27.68
C GLN A 214 33.54 -63.30 27.20
N ALA A 215 34.03 -64.09 28.15
CA ALA A 215 34.82 -65.28 27.92
C ALA A 215 33.92 -66.50 27.66
N LYS A 216 34.42 -67.37 26.78
CA LYS A 216 34.44 -68.85 26.81
C LYS A 216 33.15 -69.70 26.69
N GLU A 217 33.41 -70.84 26.04
CA GLU A 217 32.65 -72.11 25.89
C GLU A 217 31.57 -72.09 24.80
N SER A 218 31.56 -73.00 23.81
CA SER A 218 32.08 -74.38 23.74
C SER A 218 32.82 -74.69 22.43
#